data_AF-A0A7C1URQ1-F1
#
_entry.id   AF-A0A7C1URQ1-F1
#
_cell.length_a   1.000
_cell.length_b   1.000
_cell.length_c   1.000
_cell.angle_alpha   90.00
_cell.angle_beta   90.00
_cell.angle_gamma   90.00
#
_symmetry.space_group_name_H-M   'P 1'
#
loop_
_entity.id
_entity.type
_entity.pdbx_description
1 polymer ?
#
loop_
_entity_poly.entity_id
_entity_poly.type
_entity_poly.pdbx_seq_one_letter_code
_entity_poly.pdbx_strand_id
1 'polypeptide(L)'
;MLKSEKQPGRLTEQQQFLIRLFFQRKEVEEHKYYLSEQKGFDVGLDQSAADWVCSGQAERFARDFSRNEDAIYAFCTFHCGDEKCSLSCRLSMEKIHDLMGD
;
A
#
# COMPACT_ATOMS: atom_id res chain seq x y z
N MET A 1 14.54 20.23 -25.12
CA MET A 1 14.47 19.25 -24.02
C MET A 1 14.20 20.00 -22.73
N LEU A 2 12.95 20.04 -22.28
CA LEU A 2 12.61 20.61 -20.97
C LEU A 2 13.03 19.59 -19.91
N LYS A 3 14.07 19.93 -19.14
CA LYS A 3 14.41 19.18 -17.93
C LYS A 3 13.27 19.45 -16.95
N SER A 4 12.48 18.43 -16.63
CA SER A 4 11.48 18.50 -15.57
C SER A 4 12.20 18.84 -14.27
N GLU A 5 12.03 20.08 -13.79
CA GLU A 5 12.48 20.50 -12.47
C GLU A 5 11.73 19.66 -11.42
N LYS A 6 12.46 18.78 -10.72
CA LYS A 6 11.91 18.07 -9.57
C LYS A 6 11.58 19.12 -8.52
N GLN A 7 10.29 19.37 -8.27
CA GLN A 7 9.88 20.17 -7.12
C GLN A 7 10.36 19.47 -5.83
N PRO A 8 11.11 20.15 -4.96
CA PRO A 8 11.52 19.57 -3.68
C PRO A 8 10.25 19.24 -2.87
N GLY A 9 10.04 17.95 -2.60
CA GLY A 9 8.90 17.45 -1.82
C GLY A 9 7.86 16.62 -2.60
N ARG A 10 7.99 16.43 -3.92
CA ARG A 10 7.07 15.57 -4.70
C ARG A 10 7.71 14.23 -5.06
N LEU A 11 7.03 13.13 -4.70
CA LEU A 11 7.43 11.77 -5.09
C LEU A 11 7.40 11.59 -6.61
N THR A 12 8.35 10.84 -7.16
CA THR A 12 8.32 10.40 -8.56
C THR A 12 7.24 9.35 -8.77
N GLU A 13 6.79 9.17 -10.02
CA GLU A 13 5.83 8.11 -10.39
C GLU A 13 6.31 6.72 -9.95
N GLN A 14 7.61 6.45 -10.07
CA GLN A 14 8.20 5.20 -9.60
C GLN A 14 8.02 5.02 -8.09
N GLN A 15 8.24 6.08 -7.31
CA GLN A 15 8.09 6.03 -5.85
C GLN A 15 6.62 5.86 -5.44
N GLN A 16 5.70 6.56 -6.11
CA GLN A 16 4.26 6.40 -5.91
C GLN A 16 3.79 4.97 -6.21
N PHE A 17 4.27 4.39 -7.31
CA PHE A 17 4.01 3.00 -7.67
C PHE A 17 4.51 2.03 -6.58
N LEU A 18 5.73 2.22 -6.10
CA LEU A 18 6.34 1.37 -5.08
C LEU A 18 5.59 1.44 -3.74
N ILE A 19 5.14 2.64 -3.34
CA ILE A 19 4.32 2.82 -2.14
C ILE A 19 2.99 2.08 -2.28
N ARG A 20 2.30 2.25 -3.41
CA ARG A 20 1.03 1.55 -3.66
C ARG A 20 1.20 0.04 -3.64
N LEU A 21 2.26 -0.47 -4.28
CA LEU A 21 2.59 -1.89 -4.30
C LEU A 21 2.91 -2.42 -2.89
N PHE A 22 3.59 -1.63 -2.06
CA PHE A 22 3.87 -2.01 -0.68
C PHE A 22 2.57 -2.16 0.13
N PHE A 23 1.65 -1.20 0.04
CA PHE A 23 0.36 -1.23 0.74
C PHE A 23 -0.49 -2.40 0.26
N GLN A 24 -0.55 -2.64 -1.05
CA GLN A 24 -1.29 -3.78 -1.61
C GLN A 24 -0.75 -5.11 -1.09
N ARG A 25 0.58 -5.30 -1.06
CA ARG A 25 1.19 -6.52 -0.51
C ARG A 25 0.82 -6.69 0.96
N LYS A 26 0.83 -5.60 1.73
CA LYS A 26 0.49 -5.63 3.16
C LYS A 26 -0.95 -6.08 3.41
N GLU A 27 -1.88 -5.62 2.60
CA GLU A 27 -3.28 -6.06 2.69
C GLU A 27 -3.45 -7.53 2.28
N VAL A 28 -2.74 -8.00 1.25
CA VAL A 28 -2.76 -9.43 0.87
C VAL A 28 -2.14 -10.32 1.96
N GLU A 29 -1.10 -9.85 2.64
CA GLU A 29 -0.50 -10.54 3.79
C GLU A 29 -1.48 -10.66 4.97
N GLU A 30 -2.23 -9.60 5.27
CA GLU A 30 -3.27 -9.60 6.30
C GLU A 30 -4.46 -10.47 5.91
N HIS A 31 -4.93 -10.36 4.67
CA HIS A 31 -5.97 -11.22 4.13
C HIS A 31 -5.58 -12.70 4.21
N LYS A 32 -4.32 -13.04 3.86
CA LYS A 32 -3.77 -14.39 4.00
C LYS A 32 -3.86 -14.89 5.44
N TYR A 33 -3.53 -14.04 6.41
CA TYR A 33 -3.57 -14.40 7.83
C TYR A 33 -4.99 -14.82 8.23
N TYR A 34 -5.99 -13.96 8.01
CA TYR A 34 -7.37 -14.25 8.38
C TYR A 34 -7.99 -15.42 7.60
N LEU A 35 -7.67 -15.53 6.30
CA LEU A 35 -8.14 -16.66 5.49
C LEU A 35 -7.51 -17.98 5.96
N SER A 36 -6.24 -17.97 6.37
CA SER A 36 -5.57 -19.15 6.93
C SER A 36 -6.21 -19.58 8.26
N GLU A 37 -6.51 -18.62 9.14
CA GLU A 37 -7.24 -18.89 10.39
C GLU A 37 -8.61 -19.51 10.11
N GLN A 38 -9.36 -18.96 9.15
CA GLN A 38 -10.68 -19.46 8.78
C GLN A 38 -10.64 -20.89 8.21
N LYS A 39 -9.60 -21.22 7.44
CA LYS A 39 -9.45 -22.54 6.80
C LYS A 39 -8.78 -23.59 7.69
N GLY A 40 -8.12 -23.15 8.78
CA GLY A 40 -7.39 -24.02 9.70
C GLY A 40 -6.03 -24.49 9.18
N PHE A 41 -5.51 -23.89 8.11
CA PHE A 41 -4.19 -24.17 7.54
C PHE A 41 -3.67 -22.96 6.73
N ASP A 42 -2.36 -22.88 6.50
CA ASP A 42 -1.77 -21.83 5.66
C ASP A 42 -2.19 -22.01 4.18
N VAL A 43 -2.99 -21.08 3.66
CA VAL A 43 -3.47 -21.10 2.26
C VAL A 43 -2.41 -20.66 1.25
N GLY A 44 -1.30 -20.07 1.70
CA GLY A 44 -0.28 -19.52 0.81
C GLY A 44 -0.68 -18.20 0.16
N LEU A 45 0.27 -17.59 -0.56
CA LEU A 45 0.08 -16.27 -1.17
C LEU A 45 -0.80 -16.31 -2.41
N ASP A 46 -0.64 -17.31 -3.28
CA ASP A 46 -1.37 -17.38 -4.56
C ASP A 46 -2.88 -17.51 -4.34
N GLN A 47 -3.29 -18.41 -3.44
CA GLN A 47 -4.69 -18.58 -3.08
C GLN A 47 -5.25 -17.34 -2.38
N SER A 48 -4.49 -16.75 -1.45
CA SER A 48 -4.86 -15.51 -0.77
C SER A 48 -5.08 -14.36 -1.76
N ALA A 49 -4.16 -14.16 -2.71
CA ALA A 49 -4.28 -13.09 -3.71
C ALA A 49 -5.51 -13.28 -4.60
N ALA A 50 -5.80 -14.52 -5.00
CA ALA A 50 -6.99 -14.83 -5.79
C ALA A 50 -8.29 -14.57 -4.99
N ASP A 51 -8.35 -14.97 -3.73
CA ASP A 51 -9.51 -14.73 -2.85
C ASP A 51 -9.70 -13.23 -2.56
N TRP A 52 -8.62 -12.51 -2.29
CA TRP A 52 -8.63 -11.06 -2.07
C TRP A 52 -9.21 -10.27 -3.26
N VAL A 53 -8.94 -10.71 -4.49
CA VAL A 53 -9.56 -10.15 -5.70
C VAL A 53 -11.04 -10.55 -5.80
N CYS A 54 -11.35 -11.84 -5.68
CA CYS A 54 -12.71 -12.35 -5.87
C CYS A 54 -13.70 -11.90 -4.78
N SER A 55 -13.21 -11.58 -3.58
CA SER A 55 -14.03 -11.09 -2.45
C SER A 55 -14.30 -9.58 -2.49
N GLY A 56 -13.78 -8.86 -3.50
CA GLY A 56 -13.97 -7.41 -3.65
C GLY A 56 -13.05 -6.54 -2.78
N GLN A 57 -12.13 -7.15 -2.03
CA GLN A 57 -11.17 -6.41 -1.20
C GLN A 57 -10.18 -5.63 -2.06
N ALA A 58 -9.76 -6.21 -3.20
CA ALA A 58 -8.96 -5.49 -4.19
C ALA A 58 -9.60 -4.21 -4.71
N GLU A 59 -10.92 -4.24 -4.93
CA GLU A 59 -11.68 -3.08 -5.38
C GLU A 59 -11.83 -2.03 -4.26
N ARG A 60 -12.11 -2.48 -3.03
CA ARG A 60 -12.11 -1.62 -1.83
C ARG A 60 -10.79 -0.87 -1.71
N PHE A 61 -9.68 -1.60 -1.71
CA PHE A 61 -8.34 -1.03 -1.65
C PHE A 61 -8.09 0.00 -2.75
N ALA A 62 -8.35 -0.36 -4.00
CA ALA A 62 -8.07 0.53 -5.13
C ALA A 62 -8.82 1.86 -5.00
N ARG A 63 -10.10 1.79 -4.58
CA ARG A 63 -10.93 2.97 -4.37
C ARG A 63 -10.42 3.82 -3.20
N ASP A 64 -10.18 3.20 -2.06
CA ASP A 64 -9.87 3.92 -0.81
C ASP A 64 -8.43 4.46 -0.82
N PHE A 65 -7.49 3.76 -1.45
CA PHE A 65 -6.15 4.29 -1.74
C PHE A 65 -6.23 5.52 -2.64
N SER A 66 -6.97 5.45 -3.74
CA SER A 66 -7.05 6.57 -4.71
C SER A 66 -7.75 7.80 -4.12
N ARG A 67 -8.68 7.61 -3.17
CA ARG A 67 -9.31 8.71 -2.43
C ARG A 67 -8.36 9.43 -1.49
N ASN A 68 -7.34 8.73 -0.99
CA ASN A 68 -6.44 9.23 0.06
C ASN A 68 -4.98 9.32 -0.39
N GLU A 69 -4.69 9.20 -1.70
CA GLU A 69 -3.33 9.05 -2.21
C GLU A 69 -2.42 10.23 -1.85
N ASP A 70 -2.95 11.47 -1.90
CA ASP A 70 -2.20 12.66 -1.50
C ASP A 70 -1.80 12.63 -0.01
N ALA A 71 -2.70 12.20 0.86
CA ALA A 71 -2.45 12.08 2.30
C ALA A 71 -1.43 10.97 2.59
N ILE A 72 -1.57 9.81 1.91
CA ILE A 72 -0.64 8.69 1.99
C ILE A 72 0.76 9.14 1.55
N TYR A 73 0.88 9.79 0.40
CA TYR A 73 2.15 10.25 -0.14
C TYR A 73 2.79 11.35 0.72
N ALA A 74 2.00 12.29 1.23
CA ALA A 74 2.49 13.30 2.16
C ALA A 74 3.02 12.65 3.45
N PHE A 75 2.29 11.67 4.01
CA PHE A 75 2.71 10.94 5.21
C PHE A 75 4.04 10.21 4.98
N CYS A 76 4.12 9.44 3.88
CA CYS A 76 5.33 8.71 3.51
C CYS A 76 6.53 9.63 3.21
N THR A 77 6.28 10.88 2.82
CA THR A 77 7.34 11.87 2.56
C THR A 77 7.81 12.55 3.85
N PHE A 78 6.90 12.87 4.77
CA PHE A 78 7.21 13.66 5.97
C PHE A 78 7.78 12.84 7.14
N HIS A 79 7.31 11.61 7.33
CA HIS A 79 7.70 10.76 8.46
C HIS A 79 8.98 9.95 8.22
N CYS A 80 9.75 10.36 7.23
CA CYS A 80 10.87 9.60 6.74
C CYS A 80 12.11 10.44 6.56
N GLY A 81 13.04 10.34 7.51
CA GLY A 81 14.26 11.13 7.56
C GLY A 81 15.38 10.70 6.61
N ASP A 82 15.11 9.96 5.53
CA ASP A 82 16.14 9.50 4.59
C ASP A 82 15.64 9.38 3.14
N GLU A 83 16.52 9.62 2.15
CA GLU A 83 16.25 9.60 0.71
C GLU A 83 15.69 8.25 0.22
N LYS A 84 15.94 7.17 0.98
CA LYS A 84 15.49 5.80 0.69
C LYS A 84 14.06 5.49 1.13
N CYS A 85 13.40 6.35 1.90
CA CYS A 85 12.06 6.02 2.37
C CYS A 85 11.00 5.93 1.27
N SER A 86 11.26 6.58 0.14
CA SER A 86 10.46 6.41 -1.06
C SER A 86 10.33 4.96 -1.58
N LEU A 87 11.14 4.02 -1.05
CA LEU A 87 11.07 2.57 -1.29
C LEU A 87 10.46 1.77 -0.13
N SER A 88 10.26 2.39 1.04
CA SER A 88 9.97 1.67 2.28
C SER A 88 9.13 2.48 3.26
N CYS A 89 8.02 3.08 2.82
CA CYS A 89 7.01 3.64 3.73
C CYS A 89 6.48 2.52 4.64
N ARG A 90 7.24 2.21 5.70
CA ARG A 90 7.07 1.04 6.58
C ARG A 90 6.09 1.43 7.65
N LEU A 91 4.82 1.25 7.33
CA LEU A 91 3.73 1.50 8.26
C LEU A 91 3.25 0.18 8.87
N SER A 92 2.71 0.25 10.08
CA SER A 92 1.90 -0.83 10.64
C SER A 92 0.60 -0.96 9.84
N MET A 93 -0.05 -2.12 9.92
CA MET A 93 -1.39 -2.29 9.32
C MET A 93 -2.38 -1.27 9.87
N GLU A 94 -2.40 -1.04 11.18
CA GLU A 94 -3.22 0.00 11.81
C GLU A 94 -3.03 1.38 11.15
N LYS A 95 -1.79 1.81 10.92
CA LYS A 95 -1.52 3.09 10.28
C LYS A 95 -1.87 3.08 8.78
N ILE A 96 -1.81 1.93 8.11
CA ILE A 96 -2.28 1.79 6.73
C ILE A 96 -3.79 2.00 6.69
N HIS A 97 -4.56 1.32 7.55
CA HIS A 97 -6.01 1.49 7.66
C HIS A 97 -6.42 2.92 8.02
N ASP A 98 -5.73 3.54 8.98
CA ASP A 98 -5.94 4.96 9.33
C ASP A 98 -5.83 5.89 8.11
N LEU A 99 -4.84 5.65 7.25
CA LEU A 99 -4.59 6.48 6.07
C LEU A 99 -5.56 6.14 4.92
N MET A 100 -6.03 4.90 4.85
CA MET A 100 -7.00 4.44 3.87
C MET A 100 -8.43 4.84 4.26
N GLY A 101 -8.69 5.06 5.56
CA GLY A 101 -9.99 5.36 6.12
C GLY A 101 -10.93 4.15 6.17
N ASP A 102 -10.40 2.95 6.35
CA ASP A 102 -11.14 1.68 6.42
C ASP A 102 -10.96 0.90 7.74
#